data_AF-A0AAV3XFD3-F1
#
_entry.id   AF-A0AAV3XFD3-F1
#
_cell.length_a   1.000
_cell.length_b   1.000
_cell.length_c   1.000
_cell.angle_alpha   90.00
_cell.angle_beta   90.00
_cell.angle_gamma   90.00
#
_symmetry.space_group_name_H-M   'P 1'
#
loop_
_entity.id
_entity.type
_entity.pdbx_description
1 polymer ?
#
loop_
_entity_poly.entity_id
_entity_poly.type
_entity_poly.pdbx_seq_one_letter_code
_entity_poly.pdbx_strand_id
1 'polypeptide(L)' 'MVKRITVTLPDKTAKELENWASDEGRPTANLASYLIQKAVDERNKHESNQQQEK' A
#
# COMPACT_ATOMS: atom_id res chain seq x y z
N MET A 1 -3.33 4.63 16.54
CA MET A 1 -3.45 3.18 16.87
C MET A 1 -2.91 2.36 15.71
N VAL A 2 -2.31 1.20 15.95
CA VAL A 2 -1.78 0.30 14.90
C VAL A 2 -2.63 -0.97 14.86
N LYS A 3 -3.08 -1.37 13.66
CA LYS A 3 -3.81 -2.63 13.45
C LYS A 3 -3.00 -3.52 12.51
N ARG A 4 -2.77 -4.78 12.91
CA ARG A 4 -2.10 -5.78 12.07
C ARG A 4 -3.15 -6.56 11.27
N ILE A 5 -2.85 -6.80 10.00
CA ILE A 5 -3.67 -7.60 9.10
C ILE A 5 -2.77 -8.61 8.38
N THR A 6 -3.34 -9.74 7.98
CA THR A 6 -2.68 -10.71 7.10
C THR A 6 -3.20 -10.49 5.68
N VAL A 7 -2.29 -10.43 4.70
CA VAL A 7 -2.62 -10.19 3.30
C VAL A 7 -2.08 -11.35 2.47
N THR A 8 -2.90 -11.90 1.59
CA THR A 8 -2.50 -12.95 0.63
C THR A 8 -2.35 -12.30 -0.74
N LEU A 9 -1.18 -12.47 -1.35
CA LEU A 9 -0.84 -11.91 -2.66
C LEU A 9 -0.47 -13.05 -3.61
N PRO A 10 -0.71 -12.90 -4.93
CA PRO A 10 -0.14 -13.82 -5.91
C PRO A 10 1.39 -13.83 -5.85
N ASP A 11 2.02 -14.99 -6.03
CA ASP A 11 3.47 -15.17 -5.91
C ASP A 11 4.28 -14.16 -6.73
N LYS A 12 3.84 -13.88 -7.97
CA LYS A 12 4.47 -12.88 -8.82
C LYS A 12 4.50 -11.50 -8.15
N THR A 13 3.39 -11.10 -7.53
CA THR A 13 3.28 -9.79 -6.87
C THR A 13 4.11 -9.74 -5.60
N ALA A 14 4.09 -10.81 -4.80
CA ALA A 14 4.92 -10.93 -3.60
C ALA A 14 6.41 -10.82 -3.94
N LYS A 15 6.87 -11.49 -5.00
CA LYS A 15 8.27 -11.45 -5.44
C LYS A 15 8.70 -10.06 -5.91
N GLU A 16 7.89 -9.39 -6.72
CA GLU A 16 8.19 -8.02 -7.16
C GLU A 16 8.25 -7.05 -5.97
N LEU A 17 7.37 -7.23 -4.98
CA LEU A 17 7.38 -6.44 -3.76
C LEU A 17 8.64 -6.68 -2.91
N GLU A 18 9.11 -7.93 -2.82
CA GLU A 18 10.35 -8.29 -2.13
C GLU A 18 11.58 -7.68 -2.82
N ASN A 19 11.63 -7.73 -4.15
CA ASN A 19 12.70 -7.11 -4.93
C ASN A 19 12.75 -5.60 -4.67
N TRP A 20 11.61 -4.91 -4.79
CA TRP A 20 11.54 -3.48 -4.55
C TRP A 20 11.93 -3.11 -3.10
N ALA A 21 11.48 -3.87 -2.12
CA ALA A 21 11.87 -3.65 -0.73
C ALA A 21 13.38 -3.82 -0.52
N SER A 22 13.97 -4.81 -1.19
CA SER A 22 15.42 -5.07 -1.16
C SER A 22 16.21 -3.94 -1.79
N ASP A 23 15.75 -3.42 -2.93
CA ASP A 23 16.39 -2.28 -3.62
C ASP A 23 16.37 -1.00 -2.76
N GLU A 24 15.30 -0.78 -1.99
CA GLU A 24 15.20 0.34 -1.04
C GLU A 24 15.88 0.07 0.32
N GLY A 25 16.43 -1.13 0.53
CA GLY A 25 17.08 -1.51 1.79
C GLY A 25 16.13 -1.56 2.99
N ARG A 26 14.85 -1.90 2.78
CA ARG A 26 13.82 -1.91 3.84
C ARG A 26 13.06 -3.24 3.91
N PRO A 27 12.41 -3.56 5.04
CA PRO A 27 11.59 -4.76 5.14
C PRO A 27 10.39 -4.74 4.18
N THR A 28 10.09 -5.87 3.54
CA THR A 28 8.92 -6.04 2.64
C THR A 28 7.60 -5.63 3.31
N ALA A 29 7.42 -5.98 4.59
CA ALA A 29 6.23 -5.60 5.35
C ALA A 29 6.08 -4.07 5.51
N ASN A 30 7.20 -3.32 5.62
CA ASN A 30 7.17 -1.87 5.71
C ASN A 30 6.78 -1.25 4.37
N LEU A 31 7.36 -1.73 3.26
CA LEU A 31 6.95 -1.33 1.91
C LEU A 31 5.46 -1.61 1.69
N ALA A 32 5.00 -2.82 2.01
CA ALA A 32 3.59 -3.20 1.90
C ALA A 32 2.67 -2.24 2.69
N SER A 33 3.02 -1.97 3.95
CA SER A 33 2.24 -1.05 4.80
C SER A 33 2.18 0.36 4.21
N TYR A 34 3.29 0.86 3.67
CA TYR A 34 3.35 2.17 3.04
C TYR A 34 2.47 2.23 1.78
N LEU A 35 2.57 1.22 0.90
CA LEU A 35 1.79 1.17 -0.34
C LEU A 35 0.29 1.07 -0.07
N ILE A 36 -0.11 0.25 0.91
CA ILE A 36 -1.51 0.14 1.32
C ILE A 36 -2.03 1.48 1.84
N GLN A 37 -1.26 2.15 2.72
CA GLN A 37 -1.64 3.46 3.24
C GLN A 37 -1.78 4.50 2.12
N LYS A 38 -0.78 4.57 1.23
CA LYS A 38 -0.77 5.49 0.09
C LYS A 38 -2.00 5.29 -0.80
N ALA A 39 -2.34 4.05 -1.15
CA ALA A 39 -3.51 3.75 -1.99
C ALA A 39 -4.84 4.16 -1.31
N VAL A 40 -4.96 3.97 0.00
CA VAL A 40 -6.13 4.40 0.77
C VAL A 40 -6.24 5.94 0.81
N ASP A 41 -5.13 6.64 1.04
CA ASP A 41 -5.10 8.11 1.06
C ASP A 41 -5.44 8.71 -0.31
N GLU A 42 -4.90 8.13 -1.38
CA GLU A 42 -5.21 8.52 -2.76
C GLU A 42 -6.71 8.33 -3.04
N ARG A 43 -7.28 7.17 -2.69
CA ARG A 43 -8.72 6.92 -2.83
C ARG A 43 -9.54 7.96 -2.07
N ASN A 44 -9.23 8.22 -0.81
CA ASN A 44 -9.98 9.17 0.02
C ASN A 44 -9.90 10.59 -0.53
N LYS A 45 -8.73 10.99 -1.07
CA LYS A 45 -8.55 12.29 -1.73
C LYS A 45 -9.40 12.41 -2.99
N HIS A 46 -9.52 11.33 -3.77
CA HIS A 46 -10.43 11.31 -4.92
C HIS A 46 -11.89 11.39 -4.50
N GLU A 47 -12.31 10.70 -3.44
CA GLU A 47 -13.68 10.76 -2.92
C GLU A 47 -14.04 12.16 -2.39
N SER A 48 -13.12 12.85 -1.69
CA SER A 48 -13.34 14.22 -1.23
C SER A 48 -13.43 15.25 -2.37
N ASN A 49 -12.71 15.03 -3.46
CA ASN A 49 -12.74 15.93 -4.61
C ASN A 49 -14.00 15.73 -5.46
N GLN A 50 -14.55 14.51 -5.54
CA GLN A 50 -15.79 14.24 -6.28
C GLN A 50 -17.07 14.71 -5.56
N GLN A 51 -17.01 14.95 -4.25
CA GLN A 51 -18.14 15.46 -3.46
C GLN A 51 -18.22 16.99 -3.44
N GLN A 52 -17.17 17.70 -3.89
CA GLN A 52 -17.19 19.17 -4.00
C GLN A 52 -17.67 19.66 -5.37
N GLU A 53 -17.81 18.77 -6.35
CA GLU A 53 -18.29 19.06 -7.72
C GLU A 53 -19.75 18.62 -7.96
N LYS A 54 -20.46 18.13 -6.93
CA LYS A 54 -21.89 17.82 -6.96
C LYS A 54 -22.66 18.72 -6.01
#